data_AF-A0A9W4NVV2-F1
#
_entry.id   AF-A0A9W4NVV2-F1
#
_cell.length_a   1.000
_cell.length_b   1.000
_cell.length_c   1.000
_cell.angle_alpha   90.00
_cell.angle_beta   90.00
_cell.angle_gamma   90.00
#
_symmetry.space_group_name_H-M   'P 1'
#
loop_
_entity.id
_entity.type
_entity.pdbx_description
1 polymer ?
#
loop_
_entity_poly.entity_id
_entity_poly.type
_entity_poly.pdbx_seq_one_letter_code
_entity_poly.pdbx_strand_id
1 'polypeptide(L)'
;MTVSPTEDIFPSKMGPAYVGFDHIHWFVGNPKQSASYWITRMGFRPIAYRGPETGSPYLVSYIVANGGATFILTGPVCGPPEGGPEGLLCRASDQERTTLAEIHAHLTVHGDGVKDVAFRIVGDIQAVWKRAIENGARAIAEPRTVAVDGHGMLVSATIGTFGDTVHSLVNREEYSDDAPFLPGYRVITAEDPITQLLPKVDFLEIDHCVGNQSWGGVDSIVQYYEECLDFHRYWTVDDKDMCSEYSAMRSIVIASPNETIKMPMNEPAIGKKQSQIEECVLVPISPCMIVVTNTSRFVNYYHGAGVQHIAFRTNDIVTAVSQLKARGVQFLNVPAAYYADLRQRLSQVSWALNADVDVLERLNILVDFDERGYLLQIFSKHVGDRPTVFTEVIQRNSFNGFGAGNFKSLFEAFEREQALRGNL
;
A
#
# COMPACT_ATOMS: atom_id res chain seq x y z
N MET A 1 -3.79 49.22 -32.53
CA MET A 1 -3.14 47.99 -32.05
C MET A 1 -3.63 47.77 -30.63
N THR A 2 -4.72 47.03 -30.50
CA THR A 2 -5.40 46.72 -29.24
C THR A 2 -4.70 45.54 -28.59
N VAL A 3 -4.25 45.74 -27.35
CA VAL A 3 -3.66 44.72 -26.48
C VAL A 3 -4.77 43.72 -26.12
N SER A 4 -4.56 42.46 -26.47
CA SER A 4 -5.39 41.32 -26.05
C SER A 4 -5.15 41.04 -24.55
N PRO A 5 -6.19 40.84 -23.74
CA PRO A 5 -6.04 40.56 -22.32
C PRO A 5 -5.74 39.06 -22.09
N THR A 6 -4.81 38.83 -21.14
CA THR A 6 -4.71 37.64 -20.28
C THR A 6 -5.01 36.29 -20.94
N GLU A 7 -3.96 35.63 -21.43
CA GLU A 7 -3.96 34.18 -21.53
C GLU A 7 -4.14 33.60 -20.12
N ASP A 8 -5.19 32.80 -19.96
CA ASP A 8 -5.54 32.08 -18.74
C ASP A 8 -4.33 31.31 -18.19
N ILE A 9 -3.90 31.64 -16.96
CA ILE A 9 -2.93 30.86 -16.17
C ILE A 9 -3.67 29.67 -15.51
N PHE A 10 -4.43 28.93 -16.32
CA PHE A 10 -4.93 27.62 -15.96
C PHE A 10 -4.57 26.68 -17.10
N PRO A 11 -3.81 25.60 -16.86
CA PRO A 11 -3.65 24.56 -17.86
C PRO A 11 -5.06 24.06 -18.26
N SER A 12 -5.49 24.36 -19.48
CA SER A 12 -6.76 23.87 -20.00
C SER A 12 -6.61 22.40 -20.40
N LYS A 13 -6.98 21.52 -19.45
CA LYS A 13 -7.51 20.14 -19.57
C LYS A 13 -7.10 19.39 -18.30
N MET A 14 -8.01 19.34 -17.33
CA MET A 14 -7.80 18.55 -16.11
C MET A 14 -7.43 17.12 -16.52
N GLY A 15 -6.31 16.64 -15.98
CA GLY A 15 -6.02 15.21 -15.91
C GLY A 15 -7.11 14.45 -15.12
N PRO A 16 -6.95 13.14 -14.89
CA PRO A 16 -8.02 12.31 -14.35
C PRO A 16 -8.54 12.86 -13.02
N ALA A 17 -9.87 12.87 -12.84
CA ALA A 17 -10.48 13.20 -11.56
C ALA A 17 -10.28 12.03 -10.58
N TYR A 18 -9.03 11.87 -10.10
CA TYR A 18 -8.66 10.86 -9.12
C TYR A 18 -9.41 11.11 -7.82
N VAL A 19 -10.33 10.23 -7.46
CA VAL A 19 -11.13 10.36 -6.23
C VAL A 19 -10.35 9.82 -5.03
N GLY A 20 -9.47 8.85 -5.24
CA GLY A 20 -8.71 8.18 -4.19
C GLY A 20 -8.35 6.74 -4.58
N PHE A 21 -7.91 5.96 -3.60
CA PHE A 21 -7.72 4.52 -3.76
C PHE A 21 -9.09 3.82 -3.86
N ASP A 22 -9.28 2.96 -4.84
CA ASP A 22 -10.52 2.18 -4.98
C ASP A 22 -10.48 0.91 -4.11
N HIS A 23 -9.42 0.13 -4.27
CA HIS A 23 -9.13 -1.06 -3.47
C HIS A 23 -7.67 -1.47 -3.62
N ILE A 24 -7.19 -2.34 -2.73
CA ILE A 24 -5.91 -3.04 -2.87
C ILE A 24 -6.19 -4.53 -3.09
N HIS A 25 -5.68 -5.08 -4.20
CA HIS A 25 -5.84 -6.50 -4.51
C HIS A 25 -4.60 -7.26 -4.09
N TRP A 26 -4.80 -8.28 -3.26
CA TRP A 26 -3.77 -9.18 -2.78
C TRP A 26 -3.89 -10.54 -3.43
N PHE A 27 -2.74 -11.10 -3.79
CA PHE A 27 -2.62 -12.52 -4.05
C PHE A 27 -2.10 -13.19 -2.77
N VAL A 28 -2.87 -14.16 -2.28
CA VAL A 28 -2.62 -14.82 -0.98
C VAL A 28 -2.83 -16.32 -1.09
N GLY A 29 -2.06 -17.09 -0.33
CA GLY A 29 -2.13 -18.56 -0.34
C GLY A 29 -3.44 -19.09 0.27
N ASN A 30 -4.00 -18.39 1.25
CA ASN A 30 -5.27 -18.78 1.89
C ASN A 30 -6.21 -17.57 2.10
N PRO A 31 -7.03 -17.22 1.11
CA PRO A 31 -7.90 -16.03 1.18
C PRO A 31 -8.86 -16.00 2.37
N LYS A 32 -9.33 -17.17 2.83
CA LYS A 32 -10.24 -17.26 3.99
C LYS A 32 -9.53 -16.87 5.28
N GLN A 33 -8.31 -17.36 5.49
CA GLN A 33 -7.51 -17.01 6.66
C GLN A 33 -7.01 -15.57 6.61
N SER A 34 -6.56 -15.10 5.44
CA SER A 34 -6.15 -13.71 5.25
C SER A 34 -7.32 -12.76 5.52
N ALA A 35 -8.52 -13.05 5.04
CA ALA A 35 -9.73 -12.26 5.34
C ALA A 35 -10.04 -12.23 6.85
N SER A 36 -9.96 -13.39 7.51
CA SER A 36 -10.15 -13.49 8.97
C SER A 36 -9.13 -12.65 9.74
N TYR A 37 -7.86 -12.60 9.32
CA TYR A 37 -6.85 -11.73 9.93
C TYR A 37 -7.27 -10.26 9.84
N TRP A 38 -7.59 -9.75 8.65
CA TRP A 38 -7.98 -8.34 8.48
C TRP A 38 -9.26 -7.98 9.25
N ILE A 39 -10.22 -8.90 9.31
CA ILE A 39 -11.48 -8.71 10.07
C ILE A 39 -11.21 -8.67 11.58
N THR A 40 -10.51 -9.67 12.10
CA THR A 40 -10.33 -9.82 13.56
C THR A 40 -9.27 -8.86 14.11
N ARG A 41 -8.13 -8.70 13.43
CA ARG A 41 -7.01 -7.89 13.91
C ARG A 41 -7.17 -6.42 13.55
N MET A 42 -7.59 -6.11 12.32
CA MET A 42 -7.61 -4.74 11.79
C MET A 42 -9.00 -4.12 11.73
N GLY A 43 -10.03 -4.83 12.20
CA GLY A 43 -11.40 -4.30 12.29
C GLY A 43 -12.13 -4.17 10.96
N PHE A 44 -11.67 -4.85 9.91
CA PHE A 44 -12.39 -4.90 8.64
C PHE A 44 -13.70 -5.69 8.78
N ARG A 45 -14.61 -5.50 7.83
CA ARG A 45 -15.85 -6.27 7.68
C ARG A 45 -15.90 -6.95 6.32
N PRO A 46 -16.49 -8.14 6.21
CA PRO A 46 -16.73 -8.77 4.91
C PRO A 46 -17.75 -7.94 4.11
N ILE A 47 -17.50 -7.81 2.81
CA ILE A 47 -18.36 -7.09 1.87
C ILE A 47 -18.94 -8.04 0.83
N ALA A 48 -18.08 -8.84 0.19
CA ALA A 48 -18.51 -9.74 -0.86
C ALA A 48 -17.58 -10.94 -1.01
N TYR A 49 -18.07 -11.98 -1.67
CA TYR A 49 -17.39 -13.24 -1.88
C TYR A 49 -17.54 -13.72 -3.31
N ARG A 50 -16.47 -14.30 -3.85
CA ARG A 50 -16.51 -15.09 -5.07
C ARG A 50 -15.71 -16.38 -4.86
N GLY A 51 -16.29 -17.52 -5.21
CA GLY A 51 -15.63 -18.82 -5.12
C GLY A 51 -16.43 -19.93 -5.77
N PRO A 52 -16.12 -21.22 -5.48
CA PRO A 52 -16.78 -22.34 -6.12
C PRO A 52 -18.31 -22.31 -5.99
N GLU A 53 -18.81 -21.86 -4.84
CA GLU A 53 -20.24 -21.73 -4.51
C GLU A 53 -20.93 -20.58 -5.24
N THR A 54 -20.18 -19.73 -5.95
CA THR A 54 -20.68 -18.61 -6.75
C THR A 54 -20.22 -18.69 -8.21
N GLY A 55 -19.83 -19.88 -8.69
CA GLY A 55 -19.44 -20.10 -10.09
C GLY A 55 -17.98 -19.77 -10.42
N SER A 56 -17.09 -19.72 -9.42
CA SER A 56 -15.63 -19.57 -9.60
C SER A 56 -14.91 -20.80 -9.06
N PRO A 57 -14.83 -21.91 -9.83
CA PRO A 57 -14.38 -23.20 -9.30
C PRO A 57 -12.87 -23.26 -8.99
N TYR A 58 -12.06 -22.40 -9.59
CA TYR A 58 -10.60 -22.46 -9.51
C TYR A 58 -9.97 -21.38 -8.64
N LEU A 59 -10.71 -20.30 -8.38
CA LEU A 59 -10.25 -19.12 -7.65
C LEU A 59 -11.25 -18.76 -6.57
N VAL A 60 -10.74 -18.35 -5.41
CA VAL A 60 -11.55 -17.83 -4.33
C VAL A 60 -11.08 -16.43 -3.97
N SER A 61 -12.03 -15.52 -3.76
CA SER A 61 -11.78 -14.12 -3.46
C SER A 61 -12.74 -13.61 -2.38
N TYR A 62 -12.17 -12.97 -1.36
CA TYR A 62 -12.92 -12.27 -0.31
C TYR A 62 -12.67 -10.78 -0.43
N ILE A 63 -13.75 -10.00 -0.39
CA ILE A 63 -13.68 -8.54 -0.32
C ILE A 63 -13.99 -8.14 1.12
N VAL A 64 -13.08 -7.39 1.73
CA VAL A 64 -13.22 -6.86 3.09
C VAL A 64 -12.97 -5.35 3.07
N ALA A 65 -13.65 -4.59 3.92
CA ALA A 65 -13.45 -3.14 3.99
C ALA A 65 -13.49 -2.58 5.42
N ASN A 66 -12.88 -1.41 5.62
CA ASN A 66 -13.00 -0.58 6.81
C ASN A 66 -12.96 0.89 6.37
N GLY A 67 -14.04 1.64 6.60
CA GLY A 67 -14.23 2.95 5.99
C GLY A 67 -14.09 2.88 4.46
N GLY A 68 -13.29 3.79 3.90
CA GLY A 68 -12.91 3.82 2.49
C GLY A 68 -11.76 2.87 2.12
N ALA A 69 -11.18 2.11 3.06
CA ALA A 69 -10.15 1.12 2.75
C ALA A 69 -10.78 -0.23 2.39
N THR A 70 -10.60 -0.68 1.14
CA THR A 70 -11.15 -1.96 0.66
C THR A 70 -10.04 -2.87 0.15
N PHE A 71 -10.03 -4.13 0.59
CA PHE A 71 -9.12 -5.17 0.13
C PHE A 71 -9.86 -6.28 -0.59
N ILE A 72 -9.26 -6.74 -1.69
CA ILE A 72 -9.64 -7.98 -2.38
C ILE A 72 -8.54 -8.99 -2.11
N LEU A 73 -8.89 -10.13 -1.53
CA LEU A 73 -7.95 -11.18 -1.14
C LEU A 73 -8.23 -12.40 -2.01
N THR A 74 -7.40 -12.66 -3.01
CA THR A 74 -7.61 -13.74 -3.98
C THR A 74 -6.52 -14.80 -3.89
N GLY A 75 -6.92 -16.06 -4.06
CA GLY A 75 -6.02 -17.20 -4.02
C GLY A 75 -6.56 -18.40 -4.78
N PRO A 76 -5.71 -19.39 -5.03
CA PRO A 76 -6.06 -20.56 -5.81
C PRO A 76 -6.86 -21.57 -4.97
N VAL A 77 -7.81 -22.27 -5.59
CA VAL A 77 -8.55 -23.41 -4.97
C VAL A 77 -7.91 -24.75 -5.37
N CYS A 78 -7.06 -24.76 -6.39
CA CYS A 78 -6.37 -25.93 -6.89
C CYS A 78 -4.89 -25.63 -7.21
N GLY A 79 -4.11 -26.70 -7.44
CA GLY A 79 -2.72 -26.59 -7.86
C GLY A 79 -2.54 -25.87 -9.21
N PRO A 80 -1.28 -25.60 -9.61
CA PRO A 80 -0.99 -24.93 -10.87
C PRO A 80 -1.53 -25.73 -12.07
N PRO A 81 -1.77 -25.06 -13.21
CA PRO A 81 -2.18 -25.73 -14.43
C PRO A 81 -1.05 -26.61 -15.00
N GLU A 82 -0.90 -27.82 -14.47
CA GLU A 82 0.00 -28.85 -14.99
C GLU A 82 -0.79 -29.93 -15.75
N GLY A 83 -0.34 -30.26 -16.97
CA GLY A 83 -0.96 -31.28 -17.83
C GLY A 83 -1.90 -30.73 -18.91
N GLY A 84 -2.12 -31.52 -19.97
CA GLY A 84 -2.98 -31.20 -21.12
C GLY A 84 -4.47 -31.04 -20.78
N PRO A 85 -5.39 -31.18 -21.74
CA PRO A 85 -6.84 -30.94 -21.52
C PRO A 85 -7.52 -31.91 -20.54
N GLU A 86 -6.80 -32.89 -19.99
CA GLU A 86 -7.31 -33.89 -19.06
C GLU A 86 -6.98 -33.51 -17.60
N GLY A 87 -8.00 -33.43 -16.73
CA GLY A 87 -7.83 -33.11 -15.31
C GLY A 87 -8.83 -32.09 -14.77
N LEU A 88 -8.62 -31.63 -13.53
CA LEU A 88 -9.53 -30.72 -12.80
C LEU A 88 -9.80 -29.40 -13.55
N LEU A 89 -8.85 -28.97 -14.39
CA LEU A 89 -8.93 -27.72 -15.14
C LEU A 89 -9.56 -27.87 -16.53
N CYS A 90 -10.06 -29.04 -16.94
CA CYS A 90 -10.58 -29.26 -18.29
C CYS A 90 -11.71 -28.29 -18.72
N ARG A 91 -12.41 -27.68 -17.74
CA ARG A 91 -13.48 -26.69 -17.95
C ARG A 91 -13.04 -25.24 -17.71
N ALA A 92 -11.78 -25.00 -17.33
CA ALA A 92 -11.24 -23.67 -17.14
C ALA A 92 -11.05 -22.97 -18.49
N SER A 93 -11.58 -21.76 -18.61
CA SER A 93 -11.27 -20.85 -19.70
C SER A 93 -9.78 -20.50 -19.73
N ASP A 94 -9.26 -20.07 -20.88
CA ASP A 94 -7.86 -19.66 -21.01
C ASP A 94 -7.52 -18.51 -20.07
N GLN A 95 -8.46 -17.59 -19.84
CA GLN A 95 -8.31 -16.50 -18.90
C GLN A 95 -8.17 -17.02 -17.46
N GLU A 96 -9.01 -17.96 -17.03
CA GLU A 96 -8.90 -18.56 -15.70
C GLU A 96 -7.59 -19.31 -15.50
N ARG A 97 -7.13 -20.06 -16.52
CA ARG A 97 -5.83 -20.75 -16.48
C ARG A 97 -4.68 -19.76 -16.35
N THR A 98 -4.73 -18.66 -17.11
CA THR A 98 -3.72 -17.59 -17.07
C THR A 98 -3.68 -16.93 -15.70
N THR A 99 -4.82 -16.51 -15.17
CA THR A 99 -4.90 -15.90 -13.83
C THR A 99 -4.47 -16.87 -12.73
N LEU A 100 -4.85 -18.15 -12.82
CA LEU A 100 -4.43 -19.17 -11.86
C LEU A 100 -2.91 -19.38 -11.88
N ALA A 101 -2.30 -19.46 -13.07
CA ALA A 101 -0.86 -19.57 -13.23
C ALA A 101 -0.13 -18.33 -12.67
N GLU A 102 -0.66 -17.13 -12.92
CA GLU A 102 -0.13 -15.88 -12.42
C GLU A 102 -0.14 -15.83 -10.88
N ILE A 103 -1.23 -16.27 -10.24
CA ILE A 103 -1.33 -16.32 -8.78
C ILE A 103 -0.28 -17.30 -8.21
N HIS A 104 -0.15 -18.50 -8.78
CA HIS A 104 0.85 -19.46 -8.32
C HIS A 104 2.28 -18.94 -8.49
N ALA A 105 2.58 -18.28 -9.62
CA ALA A 105 3.87 -17.65 -9.85
C ALA A 105 4.15 -16.55 -8.81
N HIS A 106 3.17 -15.66 -8.57
CA HIS A 106 3.29 -14.59 -7.58
C HIS A 106 3.55 -15.16 -6.17
N LEU A 107 2.76 -16.14 -5.73
CA LEU A 107 2.90 -16.74 -4.41
C LEU A 107 4.26 -17.43 -4.21
N THR A 108 4.79 -18.05 -5.28
CA THR A 108 6.09 -18.71 -5.26
C THR A 108 7.21 -17.69 -5.01
N VAL A 109 7.17 -16.58 -5.74
CA VAL A 109 8.21 -15.54 -5.69
C VAL A 109 8.06 -14.66 -4.44
N HIS A 110 6.87 -14.12 -4.20
CA HIS A 110 6.62 -13.06 -3.21
C HIS A 110 6.03 -13.56 -1.88
N GLY A 111 5.37 -14.72 -1.88
CA GLY A 111 4.44 -15.10 -0.81
C GLY A 111 3.14 -14.30 -0.91
N ASP A 112 2.45 -14.14 0.22
CA ASP A 112 1.27 -13.27 0.30
C ASP A 112 1.69 -11.79 0.09
N GLY A 113 1.10 -11.13 -0.89
CA GLY A 113 1.53 -9.79 -1.30
C GLY A 113 0.48 -9.01 -2.07
N VAL A 114 0.72 -7.70 -2.20
CA VAL A 114 -0.13 -6.81 -3.01
C VAL A 114 0.20 -7.03 -4.49
N LYS A 115 -0.83 -7.26 -5.29
CA LYS A 115 -0.77 -7.38 -6.74
C LYS A 115 -1.22 -6.09 -7.44
N ASP A 116 -2.29 -5.47 -6.94
CA ASP A 116 -2.90 -4.28 -7.56
C ASP A 116 -3.13 -3.20 -6.53
N VAL A 117 -2.79 -1.96 -6.90
CA VAL A 117 -3.21 -0.75 -6.19
C VAL A 117 -4.18 -0.02 -7.12
N ALA A 118 -5.48 -0.18 -6.90
CA ALA A 118 -6.49 0.37 -7.80
C ALA A 118 -6.81 1.83 -7.47
N PHE A 119 -7.00 2.65 -8.50
CA PHE A 119 -7.36 4.06 -8.40
C PHE A 119 -8.79 4.30 -8.86
N ARG A 120 -9.57 4.98 -8.02
CA ARG A 120 -10.90 5.44 -8.39
C ARG A 120 -10.78 6.72 -9.19
N ILE A 121 -11.29 6.71 -10.42
CA ILE A 121 -11.26 7.83 -11.34
C ILE A 121 -12.67 8.15 -11.77
N VAL A 122 -13.02 9.43 -11.73
CA VAL A 122 -14.22 9.99 -12.34
C VAL A 122 -13.88 10.46 -13.76
N GLY A 123 -14.78 10.22 -14.71
CA GLY A 123 -14.58 10.53 -16.13
C GLY A 123 -14.03 9.37 -16.99
N ASP A 124 -13.39 9.72 -18.10
CA ASP A 124 -13.11 8.78 -19.19
C ASP A 124 -11.87 7.90 -18.95
N ILE A 125 -12.10 6.67 -18.47
CA ILE A 125 -11.03 5.65 -18.29
C ILE A 125 -10.31 5.31 -19.59
N GLN A 126 -10.99 5.36 -20.75
CA GLN A 126 -10.37 5.06 -22.05
C GLN A 126 -9.26 6.07 -22.36
N ALA A 127 -9.54 7.35 -22.15
CA ALA A 127 -8.57 8.41 -22.37
C ALA A 127 -7.34 8.28 -21.45
N VAL A 128 -7.56 7.98 -20.16
CA VAL A 128 -6.46 7.81 -19.19
C VAL A 128 -5.60 6.60 -19.54
N TRP A 129 -6.23 5.46 -19.80
CA TRP A 129 -5.52 4.24 -20.17
C TRP A 129 -4.73 4.44 -21.47
N LYS A 130 -5.35 5.00 -22.51
CA LYS A 130 -4.71 5.24 -23.80
C LYS A 130 -3.47 6.12 -23.66
N ARG A 131 -3.58 7.22 -22.91
CA ARG A 131 -2.44 8.09 -22.63
C ARG A 131 -1.31 7.35 -21.91
N ALA A 132 -1.65 6.54 -20.90
CA ALA A 132 -0.65 5.75 -20.18
C ALA A 132 0.11 4.81 -21.13
N ILE A 133 -0.60 4.10 -22.02
CA ILE A 133 0.03 3.22 -23.01
C ILE A 133 0.89 4.01 -24.02
N GLU A 134 0.40 5.16 -24.50
CA GLU A 134 1.15 6.03 -25.41
C GLU A 134 2.45 6.57 -24.79
N ASN A 135 2.50 6.72 -23.46
CA ASN A 135 3.69 7.12 -22.70
C ASN A 135 4.49 5.93 -22.13
N GLY A 136 4.24 4.71 -22.61
CA GLY A 136 5.09 3.55 -22.34
C GLY A 136 4.62 2.62 -21.22
N ALA A 137 3.42 2.82 -20.65
CA ALA A 137 2.87 1.85 -19.71
C ALA A 137 2.55 0.52 -20.39
N ARG A 138 2.78 -0.59 -19.67
CA ARG A 138 2.45 -1.94 -20.14
C ARG A 138 0.93 -2.16 -20.08
N ALA A 139 0.31 -2.45 -21.22
CA ALA A 139 -1.10 -2.84 -21.29
C ALA A 139 -1.34 -4.21 -20.64
N ILE A 140 -2.09 -4.24 -19.54
CA ILE A 140 -2.49 -5.49 -18.86
C ILE A 140 -3.92 -5.88 -19.22
N ALA A 141 -4.85 -4.93 -19.15
CA ALA A 141 -6.23 -5.11 -19.58
C ALA A 141 -6.76 -3.82 -20.22
N GLU A 142 -7.30 -3.94 -21.43
CA GLU A 142 -7.97 -2.84 -22.12
C GLU A 142 -9.24 -2.41 -21.36
N PRO A 143 -9.66 -1.13 -21.49
CA PRO A 143 -10.79 -0.65 -20.74
C PRO A 143 -12.09 -1.34 -21.18
N ARG A 144 -12.79 -1.91 -20.21
CA ARG A 144 -14.04 -2.64 -20.39
C ARG A 144 -15.16 -2.02 -19.57
N THR A 145 -16.34 -1.97 -20.17
CA THR A 145 -17.59 -1.60 -19.48
C THR A 145 -18.36 -2.88 -19.18
N VAL A 146 -18.65 -3.10 -17.91
CA VAL A 146 -19.46 -4.22 -17.45
C VAL A 146 -20.77 -3.68 -16.88
N ALA A 147 -21.86 -3.95 -17.58
CA ALA A 147 -23.20 -3.70 -17.06
C ALA A 147 -23.55 -4.80 -16.04
N VAL A 148 -24.10 -4.40 -14.90
CA VAL A 148 -24.62 -5.29 -13.86
C VAL A 148 -26.11 -5.01 -13.75
N ASP A 149 -26.91 -6.04 -14.01
CA ASP A 149 -28.36 -5.94 -14.02
C ASP A 149 -28.88 -5.35 -12.70
N GLY A 150 -29.62 -4.24 -12.79
CA GLY A 150 -30.18 -3.54 -11.63
C GLY A 150 -29.18 -2.69 -10.83
N HIS A 151 -27.88 -2.72 -11.16
CA HIS A 151 -26.82 -2.07 -10.40
C HIS A 151 -25.93 -1.12 -11.23
N GLY A 152 -26.27 -0.93 -12.51
CA GLY A 152 -25.62 0.05 -13.38
C GLY A 152 -24.35 -0.46 -14.05
N MET A 153 -23.36 0.40 -14.28
CA MET A 153 -22.17 0.08 -15.08
C MET A 153 -20.87 0.36 -14.34
N LEU A 154 -19.92 -0.57 -14.46
CA LEU A 154 -18.55 -0.42 -13.99
C LEU A 154 -17.61 -0.34 -15.19
N VAL A 155 -16.75 0.68 -15.24
CA VAL A 155 -15.69 0.78 -16.25
C VAL A 155 -14.34 0.55 -15.57
N SER A 156 -13.54 -0.37 -16.11
CA SER A 156 -12.23 -0.68 -15.56
C SER A 156 -11.19 -0.92 -16.64
N ALA A 157 -9.94 -0.51 -16.41
CA ALA A 157 -8.78 -0.88 -17.22
C ALA A 157 -7.58 -1.16 -16.31
N THR A 158 -6.55 -1.85 -16.80
CA THR A 158 -5.37 -2.16 -15.98
C THR A 158 -4.07 -1.90 -16.74
N ILE A 159 -3.12 -1.28 -16.05
CA ILE A 159 -1.77 -0.99 -16.54
C ILE A 159 -0.71 -1.57 -15.58
N GLY A 160 0.44 -1.97 -16.11
CA GLY A 160 1.58 -2.42 -15.31
C GLY A 160 2.42 -1.26 -14.79
N THR A 161 2.96 -1.37 -13.58
CA THR A 161 3.86 -0.39 -12.93
C THR A 161 5.17 -1.09 -12.51
N PHE A 162 5.68 -0.83 -11.30
CA PHE A 162 6.89 -1.44 -10.76
C PHE A 162 6.72 -2.93 -10.40
N GLY A 163 7.76 -3.71 -10.70
CA GLY A 163 7.80 -5.15 -10.43
C GLY A 163 6.61 -5.88 -11.08
N ASP A 164 5.95 -6.74 -10.30
CA ASP A 164 4.73 -7.43 -10.72
C ASP A 164 3.44 -6.69 -10.30
N THR A 165 3.58 -5.47 -9.76
CA THR A 165 2.44 -4.65 -9.33
C THR A 165 1.75 -4.01 -10.54
N VAL A 166 0.43 -3.89 -10.46
CA VAL A 166 -0.41 -3.24 -11.48
C VAL A 166 -1.25 -2.13 -10.85
N HIS A 167 -1.85 -1.29 -11.71
CA HIS A 167 -2.88 -0.34 -11.34
C HIS A 167 -4.14 -0.59 -12.15
N SER A 168 -5.21 -0.95 -11.47
CA SER A 168 -6.56 -0.88 -12.04
C SER A 168 -7.13 0.53 -11.92
N LEU A 169 -7.52 1.09 -13.06
CA LEU A 169 -8.23 2.36 -13.19
C LEU A 169 -9.73 2.06 -13.18
N VAL A 170 -10.46 2.56 -12.19
CA VAL A 170 -11.86 2.17 -11.96
C VAL A 170 -12.78 3.39 -11.92
N ASN A 171 -13.78 3.41 -12.80
CA ASN A 171 -14.90 4.36 -12.74
C ASN A 171 -16.17 3.63 -12.27
N ARG A 172 -16.79 4.21 -11.23
CA ARG A 172 -18.01 3.72 -10.54
C ARG A 172 -19.15 4.74 -10.53
N GLU A 173 -19.10 5.80 -11.34
CA GLU A 173 -20.11 6.87 -11.30
C GLU A 173 -21.52 6.36 -11.59
N GLU A 174 -21.65 5.40 -12.49
CA GLU A 174 -22.90 4.75 -12.84
C GLU A 174 -23.07 3.39 -12.14
N TYR A 175 -22.27 3.09 -11.10
CA TYR A 175 -22.33 1.83 -10.37
C TYR A 175 -22.96 2.04 -9.00
N SER A 176 -24.04 1.32 -8.72
CA SER A 176 -24.82 1.50 -7.49
C SER A 176 -24.04 1.09 -6.23
N ASP A 177 -24.22 1.83 -5.14
CA ASP A 177 -23.61 1.53 -3.84
C ASP A 177 -24.18 0.25 -3.18
N ASP A 178 -25.37 -0.19 -3.61
CA ASP A 178 -26.01 -1.44 -3.16
C ASP A 178 -25.57 -2.68 -3.96
N ALA A 179 -24.75 -2.47 -4.99
CA ALA A 179 -24.23 -3.53 -5.84
C ALA A 179 -23.17 -4.38 -5.10
N PRO A 180 -22.93 -5.62 -5.55
CA PRO A 180 -21.72 -6.32 -5.15
C PRO A 180 -20.51 -5.47 -5.55
N PHE A 181 -19.53 -5.27 -4.68
CA PHE A 181 -18.39 -4.37 -4.93
C PHE A 181 -17.75 -4.55 -6.32
N LEU A 182 -17.73 -5.76 -6.87
CA LEU A 182 -17.39 -6.02 -8.27
C LEU A 182 -18.39 -7.00 -8.91
N PRO A 183 -18.57 -6.95 -10.25
CA PRO A 183 -19.36 -7.95 -10.98
C PRO A 183 -18.88 -9.39 -10.70
N GLY A 184 -19.83 -10.32 -10.56
CA GLY A 184 -19.55 -11.73 -10.29
C GLY A 184 -19.23 -12.07 -8.83
N TYR A 185 -19.32 -11.09 -7.92
CA TYR A 185 -19.29 -11.33 -6.48
C TYR A 185 -20.70 -11.42 -5.90
N ARG A 186 -20.85 -12.19 -4.82
CA ARG A 186 -22.06 -12.26 -4.00
C ARG A 186 -21.85 -11.45 -2.73
N VAL A 187 -22.77 -10.55 -2.41
CA VAL A 187 -22.74 -9.75 -1.17
C VAL A 187 -22.76 -10.67 0.05
N ILE A 188 -21.92 -10.37 1.04
CA ILE A 188 -21.98 -11.00 2.37
C ILE A 188 -22.71 -10.04 3.30
N THR A 189 -23.80 -10.49 3.90
CA THR A 189 -24.54 -9.75 4.95
C THR A 189 -24.29 -10.30 6.35
N ALA A 190 -23.77 -11.53 6.46
CA ALA A 190 -23.46 -12.15 7.73
C ALA A 190 -22.12 -11.62 8.28
N GLU A 191 -22.14 -11.12 9.51
CA GLU A 191 -20.94 -10.78 10.26
C GLU A 191 -20.40 -12.01 11.00
N ASP A 192 -19.08 -12.11 11.13
CA ASP A 192 -18.45 -13.12 11.99
C ASP A 192 -18.82 -12.82 13.45
N PRO A 193 -19.46 -13.72 14.20
CA PRO A 193 -19.90 -13.46 15.57
C PRO A 193 -18.80 -12.95 16.51
N ILE A 194 -17.53 -13.27 16.24
CA ILE A 194 -16.41 -12.78 17.05
C ILE A 194 -16.26 -11.26 17.00
N THR A 195 -16.67 -10.60 15.89
CA THR A 195 -16.52 -9.15 15.73
C THR A 195 -17.34 -8.37 16.75
N GLN A 196 -18.45 -8.95 17.24
CA GLN A 196 -19.30 -8.36 18.27
C GLN A 196 -18.60 -8.28 19.64
N LEU A 197 -17.59 -9.12 19.85
CA LEU A 197 -16.80 -9.17 21.10
C LEU A 197 -15.54 -8.32 21.03
N LEU A 198 -15.17 -7.82 19.84
CA LEU A 198 -13.94 -7.08 19.62
C LEU A 198 -14.20 -5.57 19.62
N PRO A 199 -13.31 -4.74 20.20
CA PRO A 199 -13.48 -3.30 20.21
C PRO A 199 -13.47 -2.74 18.78
N LYS A 200 -14.43 -1.90 18.40
CA LYS A 200 -14.50 -1.33 17.04
C LYS A 200 -13.22 -0.59 16.68
N VAL A 201 -12.81 -0.60 15.41
CA VAL A 201 -11.72 0.22 14.88
C VAL A 201 -12.23 0.82 13.59
N ASP A 202 -12.27 2.15 13.51
CA ASP A 202 -12.82 2.86 12.36
C ASP A 202 -11.69 3.62 11.65
N PHE A 203 -11.39 3.21 10.43
CA PHE A 203 -10.54 3.96 9.52
C PHE A 203 -11.39 4.84 8.61
N LEU A 204 -10.83 5.94 8.14
CA LEU A 204 -11.48 6.82 7.17
C LEU A 204 -11.25 6.30 5.76
N GLU A 205 -10.00 6.08 5.39
CA GLU A 205 -9.55 5.74 4.04
C GLU A 205 -8.08 5.28 4.07
N ILE A 206 -7.57 4.86 2.93
CA ILE A 206 -6.13 4.67 2.71
C ILE A 206 -5.51 6.06 2.50
N ASP A 207 -4.54 6.44 3.34
CA ASP A 207 -3.83 7.72 3.24
C ASP A 207 -2.80 7.69 2.11
N HIS A 208 -2.00 6.62 2.07
CA HIS A 208 -0.97 6.41 1.06
C HIS A 208 -0.52 4.93 1.00
N CYS A 209 0.10 4.56 -0.11
CA CYS A 209 0.71 3.24 -0.34
C CYS A 209 2.17 3.42 -0.77
N VAL A 210 3.08 2.69 -0.14
CA VAL A 210 4.53 2.86 -0.37
C VAL A 210 5.09 1.73 -1.22
N GLY A 211 5.78 2.09 -2.30
CA GLY A 211 6.44 1.15 -3.21
C GLY A 211 7.96 1.13 -3.01
N ASN A 212 8.51 -0.03 -2.66
CA ASN A 212 9.96 -0.22 -2.62
C ASN A 212 10.48 -0.64 -4.00
N GLN A 213 11.58 -0.03 -4.40
CA GLN A 213 12.29 -0.24 -5.66
C GLN A 213 13.67 -0.86 -5.40
N SER A 214 14.21 -1.50 -6.44
CA SER A 214 15.61 -1.91 -6.48
C SER A 214 16.53 -0.68 -6.61
N TRP A 215 17.84 -0.89 -6.44
CA TRP A 215 18.86 0.14 -6.59
C TRP A 215 18.74 0.91 -7.92
N GLY A 216 18.66 2.24 -7.84
CA GLY A 216 18.54 3.12 -9.00
C GLY A 216 17.17 3.05 -9.70
N GLY A 217 16.16 2.48 -9.04
CA GLY A 217 14.82 2.29 -9.60
C GLY A 217 13.85 3.43 -9.31
N VAL A 218 14.13 4.32 -8.34
CA VAL A 218 13.16 5.36 -7.96
C VAL A 218 12.96 6.39 -9.07
N ASP A 219 14.03 6.85 -9.72
CA ASP A 219 13.88 7.91 -10.73
C ASP A 219 13.08 7.45 -11.96
N SER A 220 13.30 6.21 -12.41
CA SER A 220 12.57 5.66 -13.56
C SER A 220 11.10 5.41 -13.25
N ILE A 221 10.78 4.94 -12.03
CA ILE A 221 9.39 4.76 -11.65
C ILE A 221 8.69 6.10 -11.43
N VAL A 222 9.36 7.09 -10.84
CA VAL A 222 8.80 8.44 -10.69
C VAL A 222 8.47 9.04 -12.05
N GLN A 223 9.39 8.93 -13.02
CA GLN A 223 9.15 9.36 -14.40
C GLN A 223 7.94 8.64 -15.02
N TYR A 224 7.80 7.33 -14.81
CA TYR A 224 6.61 6.60 -15.25
C TYR A 224 5.30 7.21 -14.72
N TYR A 225 5.24 7.57 -13.43
CA TYR A 225 4.03 8.17 -12.87
C TYR A 225 3.79 9.59 -13.40
N GLU A 226 4.85 10.37 -13.62
CA GLU A 226 4.78 11.70 -14.22
C GLU A 226 4.23 11.64 -15.65
N GLU A 227 4.76 10.75 -16.49
CA GLU A 227 4.43 10.68 -17.92
C GLU A 227 3.15 9.87 -18.21
N CYS A 228 2.95 8.74 -17.53
CA CYS A 228 1.80 7.87 -17.78
C CYS A 228 0.54 8.37 -17.08
N LEU A 229 0.65 8.87 -15.84
CA LEU A 229 -0.49 9.11 -14.95
C LEU A 229 -0.71 10.59 -14.58
N ASP A 230 0.12 11.52 -15.10
CA ASP A 230 0.14 12.95 -14.76
C ASP A 230 0.35 13.21 -13.26
N PHE A 231 1.04 12.32 -12.56
CA PHE A 231 1.38 12.58 -11.17
C PHE A 231 2.51 13.61 -11.12
N HIS A 232 2.69 14.27 -9.99
CA HIS A 232 3.81 15.17 -9.76
C HIS A 232 4.59 14.77 -8.51
N ARG A 233 5.87 15.14 -8.46
CA ARG A 233 6.67 15.06 -7.24
C ARG A 233 6.05 15.97 -6.19
N TYR A 234 5.58 15.35 -5.13
CA TYR A 234 4.97 16.02 -4.01
C TYR A 234 6.01 16.38 -2.94
N TRP A 235 6.91 15.44 -2.68
CA TRP A 235 7.91 15.58 -1.64
C TRP A 235 9.11 14.67 -1.91
N THR A 236 10.31 15.12 -1.57
CA THR A 236 11.54 14.34 -1.76
C THR A 236 12.36 14.41 -0.49
N VAL A 237 12.95 13.28 -0.11
CA VAL A 237 13.97 13.21 0.92
C VAL A 237 15.14 12.42 0.42
N ASP A 238 16.30 13.07 0.49
CA ASP A 238 17.57 12.49 0.09
C ASP A 238 18.23 11.75 1.26
N ASP A 239 19.23 10.93 0.91
CA ASP A 239 20.00 10.09 1.82
C ASP A 239 20.63 10.83 3.02
N LYS A 240 20.98 12.11 2.85
CA LYS A 240 21.55 12.95 3.91
C LYS A 240 20.57 13.21 5.05
N ASP A 241 19.28 13.23 4.76
CA ASP A 241 18.21 13.49 5.72
C ASP A 241 17.56 12.17 6.21
N MET A 242 17.72 11.07 5.47
CA MET A 242 17.23 9.72 5.79
C MET A 242 18.34 8.69 6.00
N CYS A 243 19.22 8.93 6.98
CA CYS A 243 20.24 7.97 7.39
C CYS A 243 20.24 7.71 8.90
N SER A 244 20.32 6.44 9.30
CA SER A 244 20.81 6.02 10.62
C SER A 244 22.34 5.93 10.59
N GLU A 245 22.94 5.44 11.68
CA GLU A 245 24.38 5.11 11.68
C GLU A 245 24.72 3.95 10.70
N TYR A 246 23.76 3.11 10.35
CA TYR A 246 23.96 1.84 9.66
C TYR A 246 23.25 1.72 8.30
N SER A 247 22.10 2.40 8.12
CA SER A 247 21.30 2.31 6.89
C SER A 247 20.85 3.68 6.38
N ALA A 248 20.61 3.77 5.07
CA ALA A 248 20.06 4.97 4.44
C ALA A 248 19.05 4.58 3.36
N MET A 249 18.12 5.47 3.05
CA MET A 249 17.26 5.33 1.88
C MET A 249 16.99 6.68 1.23
N ARG A 250 16.62 6.64 -0.03
CA ARG A 250 16.06 7.78 -0.74
C ARG A 250 14.57 7.53 -0.97
N SER A 251 13.76 8.56 -0.77
CA SER A 251 12.31 8.49 -0.91
C SER A 251 11.79 9.67 -1.72
N ILE A 252 11.05 9.39 -2.79
CA ILE A 252 10.31 10.39 -3.56
C ILE A 252 8.83 10.07 -3.48
N VAL A 253 8.05 11.00 -2.94
CA VAL A 253 6.59 10.92 -2.91
C VAL A 253 6.03 11.54 -4.17
N ILE A 254 5.29 10.73 -4.92
CA ILE A 254 4.47 11.17 -6.03
C ILE A 254 3.02 11.34 -5.58
N ALA A 255 2.31 12.28 -6.18
CA ALA A 255 0.90 12.51 -5.91
C ALA A 255 0.10 12.71 -7.19
N SER A 256 -1.19 12.37 -7.16
CA SER A 256 -2.11 12.70 -8.25
C SER A 256 -2.22 14.23 -8.44
N PRO A 257 -2.69 14.74 -9.60
CA PRO A 257 -2.83 16.17 -9.85
C PRO A 257 -3.57 16.97 -8.76
N ASN A 258 -4.54 16.34 -8.10
CA ASN A 258 -5.33 16.90 -7.00
C ASN A 258 -4.84 16.47 -5.60
N GLU A 259 -3.66 15.86 -5.53
CA GLU A 259 -2.96 15.44 -4.31
C GLU A 259 -3.76 14.51 -3.39
N THR A 260 -4.76 13.83 -3.94
CA THR A 260 -5.62 12.92 -3.17
C THR A 260 -4.95 11.55 -3.02
N ILE A 261 -4.36 11.03 -4.09
CA ILE A 261 -3.58 9.80 -4.06
C ILE A 261 -2.11 10.18 -3.86
N LYS A 262 -1.46 9.56 -2.87
CA LYS A 262 -0.04 9.76 -2.61
C LYS A 262 0.67 8.42 -2.52
N MET A 263 1.81 8.28 -3.18
CA MET A 263 2.59 7.05 -3.18
C MET A 263 4.09 7.35 -3.02
N PRO A 264 4.63 7.18 -1.80
CA PRO A 264 6.07 7.19 -1.60
C PRO A 264 6.78 6.06 -2.35
N MET A 265 7.84 6.40 -3.09
CA MET A 265 8.72 5.47 -3.79
C MET A 265 10.10 5.48 -3.17
N ASN A 266 10.55 4.30 -2.78
CA ASN A 266 11.73 4.12 -1.94
C ASN A 266 12.81 3.32 -2.67
N GLU A 267 14.07 3.73 -2.55
CA GLU A 267 15.22 2.90 -2.95
C GLU A 267 16.28 2.81 -1.84
N PRO A 268 17.08 1.74 -1.83
CA PRO A 268 18.24 1.66 -0.95
C PRO A 268 19.26 2.78 -1.24
N ALA A 269 19.91 3.31 -0.19
CA ALA A 269 21.05 4.22 -0.31
C ALA A 269 22.25 3.72 0.52
N ILE A 270 23.44 4.26 0.26
CA ILE A 270 24.69 3.86 0.92
C ILE A 270 24.73 4.44 2.35
N GLY A 271 24.93 3.59 3.37
CA GLY A 271 25.04 3.97 4.79
C GLY A 271 26.45 4.43 5.22
N LYS A 272 26.57 4.99 6.44
CA LYS A 272 27.79 5.66 6.95
C LYS A 272 28.90 4.76 7.52
N LYS A 273 28.69 3.46 7.76
CA LYS A 273 29.77 2.55 8.25
C LYS A 273 29.87 1.23 7.49
N GLN A 274 31.12 0.88 7.20
CA GLN A 274 31.63 -0.45 6.84
C GLN A 274 32.07 -1.12 8.16
N SER A 275 31.36 -2.16 8.63
CA SER A 275 31.64 -2.79 9.94
C SER A 275 32.66 -3.91 9.83
N GLN A 276 33.58 -3.99 10.80
CA GLN A 276 34.70 -4.94 10.93
C GLN A 276 34.28 -6.36 11.37
N ILE A 277 33.08 -6.83 11.00
CA ILE A 277 32.63 -8.21 11.21
C ILE A 277 32.07 -8.71 9.87
N GLU A 278 32.98 -8.92 8.91
CA GLU A 278 32.72 -9.46 7.56
C GLU A 278 32.82 -10.99 7.56
N GLU A 279 31.94 -11.69 8.27
CA GLU A 279 31.89 -13.16 8.17
C GLU A 279 30.44 -13.65 8.13
N CYS A 280 30.11 -14.32 7.01
CA CYS A 280 28.93 -15.15 6.75
C CYS A 280 27.58 -14.45 6.52
N VAL A 281 27.22 -14.20 5.25
CA VAL A 281 26.35 -15.10 4.45
C VAL A 281 26.62 -14.80 2.96
N LEU A 282 27.20 -15.78 2.28
CA LEU A 282 27.38 -15.77 0.83
C LEU A 282 26.04 -16.05 0.14
N VAL A 283 25.57 -15.12 -0.68
CA VAL A 283 24.74 -15.44 -1.85
C VAL A 283 25.58 -15.05 -3.07
N PRO A 284 25.91 -15.97 -3.99
CA PRO A 284 26.88 -15.72 -5.04
C PRO A 284 26.22 -14.92 -6.18
N ILE A 285 26.06 -13.61 -6.00
CA ILE A 285 25.77 -12.69 -7.10
C ILE A 285 26.61 -11.43 -6.89
N SER A 286 27.79 -11.41 -7.52
CA SER A 286 28.68 -10.24 -7.68
C SER A 286 29.48 -9.77 -6.44
N PRO A 287 30.79 -9.44 -6.57
CA PRO A 287 31.67 -9.10 -5.44
C PRO A 287 31.56 -7.64 -4.97
N CYS A 288 30.37 -7.04 -5.04
CA CYS A 288 30.15 -5.67 -4.56
C CYS A 288 29.30 -5.71 -3.28
N MET A 289 29.91 -5.32 -2.16
CA MET A 289 29.28 -5.16 -0.85
C MET A 289 27.94 -4.42 -0.95
N ILE A 290 26.84 -5.07 -0.60
CA ILE A 290 25.53 -4.43 -0.46
C ILE A 290 25.36 -4.02 1.01
N VAL A 291 25.35 -2.72 1.28
CA VAL A 291 24.90 -2.19 2.58
C VAL A 291 23.43 -2.59 2.77
N VAL A 292 23.13 -3.27 3.86
CA VAL A 292 21.85 -3.95 4.05
C VAL A 292 20.82 -3.01 4.71
N THR A 293 20.01 -2.34 3.91
CA THR A 293 18.93 -1.43 4.36
C THR A 293 17.57 -2.14 4.43
N ASN A 294 16.59 -1.57 5.14
CA ASN A 294 15.19 -2.06 5.13
C ASN A 294 14.65 -2.27 3.71
N THR A 295 14.89 -1.32 2.82
CA THR A 295 14.46 -1.37 1.42
C THR A 295 15.16 -2.51 0.67
N SER A 296 16.48 -2.65 0.82
CA SER A 296 17.22 -3.73 0.13
C SER A 296 16.76 -5.12 0.57
N ARG A 297 16.37 -5.29 1.84
CA ARG A 297 15.87 -6.56 2.35
C ARG A 297 14.47 -6.87 1.90
N PHE A 298 13.60 -5.87 1.88
CA PHE A 298 12.30 -6.02 1.26
C PHE A 298 12.50 -6.59 -0.14
N VAL A 299 13.36 -5.96 -0.95
CA VAL A 299 13.64 -6.42 -2.32
C VAL A 299 14.21 -7.85 -2.35
N ASN A 300 15.05 -8.24 -1.39
CA ASN A 300 15.58 -9.60 -1.33
C ASN A 300 14.52 -10.65 -0.98
N TYR A 301 13.71 -10.44 0.07
CA TYR A 301 12.68 -11.41 0.51
C TYR A 301 11.42 -11.40 -0.35
N TYR A 302 11.11 -10.24 -0.94
CA TYR A 302 10.05 -10.07 -1.91
C TYR A 302 10.52 -10.46 -3.32
N HIS A 303 11.83 -10.68 -3.54
CA HIS A 303 12.42 -10.98 -4.85
C HIS A 303 12.10 -9.92 -5.94
N GLY A 304 12.01 -8.65 -5.56
CA GLY A 304 11.76 -7.56 -6.50
C GLY A 304 11.14 -6.31 -5.86
N ALA A 305 10.74 -5.37 -6.72
CA ALA A 305 9.97 -4.20 -6.32
C ALA A 305 8.53 -4.58 -5.94
N GLY A 306 7.93 -3.84 -5.01
CA GLY A 306 6.58 -4.14 -4.51
C GLY A 306 6.11 -3.17 -3.43
N VAL A 307 4.85 -3.33 -3.03
CA VAL A 307 4.25 -2.50 -1.96
C VAL A 307 4.83 -2.91 -0.61
N GLN A 308 5.44 -1.96 0.09
CA GLN A 308 6.03 -2.16 1.41
C GLN A 308 5.00 -1.97 2.52
N HIS A 309 4.22 -0.90 2.46
CA HIS A 309 3.19 -0.65 3.47
C HIS A 309 2.02 0.15 2.93
N ILE A 310 0.92 0.03 3.67
CA ILE A 310 -0.35 0.71 3.42
C ILE A 310 -0.70 1.48 4.69
N ALA A 311 -0.93 2.78 4.56
CA ALA A 311 -1.27 3.65 5.67
C ALA A 311 -2.78 3.89 5.74
N PHE A 312 -3.34 3.74 6.93
CA PHE A 312 -4.76 3.96 7.19
C PHE A 312 -4.97 5.25 7.99
N ARG A 313 -5.78 6.15 7.44
CA ARG A 313 -6.10 7.42 8.07
C ARG A 313 -7.17 7.24 9.15
N THR A 314 -6.98 7.90 10.29
CA THR A 314 -7.99 7.99 11.36
C THR A 314 -8.06 9.40 11.96
N ASN A 315 -9.19 9.71 12.60
CA ASN A 315 -9.38 10.95 13.36
C ASN A 315 -8.98 10.83 14.84
N ASP A 316 -8.83 9.61 15.35
CA ASP A 316 -8.43 9.34 16.73
C ASP A 316 -7.49 8.12 16.79
N ILE A 317 -6.21 8.40 16.57
CA ILE A 317 -5.14 7.39 16.58
C ILE A 317 -4.94 6.77 17.96
N VAL A 318 -5.18 7.51 19.05
CA VAL A 318 -5.02 7.00 20.41
C VAL A 318 -6.03 5.88 20.65
N THR A 319 -7.29 6.12 20.30
CA THR A 319 -8.36 5.12 20.39
C THR A 319 -8.10 3.97 19.41
N ALA A 320 -7.83 4.26 18.14
CA ALA A 320 -7.61 3.23 17.11
C ALA A 320 -6.44 2.29 17.49
N VAL A 321 -5.30 2.83 17.89
CA VAL A 321 -4.11 2.02 18.26
C VAL A 321 -4.36 1.22 19.53
N SER A 322 -5.04 1.79 20.52
CA SER A 322 -5.41 1.07 21.74
C SER A 322 -6.30 -0.14 21.42
N GLN A 323 -7.26 0.02 20.52
CA GLN A 323 -8.18 -1.03 20.10
C GLN A 323 -7.49 -2.07 19.21
N LEU A 324 -6.60 -1.65 18.30
CA LEU A 324 -5.77 -2.56 17.49
C LEU A 324 -4.85 -3.41 18.37
N LYS A 325 -4.22 -2.81 19.40
CA LYS A 325 -3.44 -3.57 20.39
C LYS A 325 -4.31 -4.55 21.17
N ALA A 326 -5.52 -4.15 21.59
CA ALA A 326 -6.47 -5.05 22.25
C ALA A 326 -6.94 -6.20 21.34
N ARG A 327 -6.98 -5.97 20.02
CA ARG A 327 -7.21 -6.99 18.99
C ARG A 327 -5.97 -7.85 18.71
N GLY A 328 -4.83 -7.57 19.32
CA GLY A 328 -3.60 -8.34 19.18
C GLY A 328 -2.68 -7.90 18.03
N VAL A 329 -2.90 -6.73 17.44
CA VAL A 329 -1.96 -6.14 16.47
C VAL A 329 -0.67 -5.76 17.20
N GLN A 330 0.45 -6.19 16.64
CA GLN A 330 1.78 -5.87 17.16
C GLN A 330 2.34 -4.67 16.40
N PHE A 331 2.86 -3.71 17.15
CA PHE A 331 3.50 -2.50 16.61
C PHE A 331 4.99 -2.49 16.91
N LEU A 332 5.73 -1.69 16.16
CA LEU A 332 7.14 -1.43 16.44
C LEU A 332 7.29 -0.73 17.79
N ASN A 333 8.44 -0.96 18.42
CA ASN A 333 8.78 -0.36 19.70
C ASN A 333 9.69 0.85 19.53
N VAL A 334 9.32 1.96 20.16
CA VAL A 334 10.06 3.22 20.13
C VAL A 334 10.72 3.43 21.50
N PRO A 335 11.99 3.89 21.59
CA PRO A 335 12.67 4.02 22.87
C PRO A 335 12.13 5.22 23.66
N ALA A 336 12.11 5.13 25.00
CA ALA A 336 11.71 6.24 25.88
C ALA A 336 12.51 7.53 25.62
N ALA A 337 13.77 7.41 25.19
CA ALA A 337 14.62 8.54 24.82
C ALA A 337 14.01 9.41 23.71
N TYR A 338 13.28 8.83 22.76
CA TYR A 338 12.57 9.58 21.72
C TYR A 338 11.51 10.51 22.33
N TYR A 339 10.74 10.02 23.29
CA TYR A 339 9.69 10.80 23.94
C TYR A 339 10.25 11.87 24.89
N ALA A 340 11.42 11.63 25.48
CA ALA A 340 12.14 12.64 26.25
C ALA A 340 12.58 13.82 25.35
N ASP A 341 13.14 13.52 24.17
CA ASP A 341 13.50 14.52 23.16
C ASP A 341 12.25 15.24 22.59
N LEU A 342 11.19 14.48 22.27
CA LEU A 342 9.93 15.03 21.76
C LEU A 342 9.35 16.08 22.71
N ARG A 343 9.34 15.83 24.03
CA ARG A 343 8.87 16.80 25.04
C ARG A 343 9.67 18.10 24.98
N GLN A 344 10.98 18.03 24.74
CA GLN A 344 11.83 19.22 24.57
C GLN A 344 11.48 19.98 23.28
N ARG A 345 11.34 19.28 22.14
CA ARG A 345 10.96 19.90 20.86
C ARG A 345 9.56 20.53 20.93
N LEU A 346 8.60 19.88 21.58
CA LEU A 346 7.25 20.41 21.78
C LEU A 346 7.22 21.65 22.70
N SER A 347 8.19 21.82 23.60
CA SER A 347 8.27 23.05 24.42
C SER A 347 8.61 24.31 23.61
N GLN A 348 9.05 24.14 22.36
CA GLN A 348 9.50 25.23 21.49
C GLN A 348 8.45 25.66 20.46
N VAL A 349 7.33 24.92 20.33
CA VAL A 349 6.27 25.23 19.36
C VAL A 349 5.17 26.09 19.97
N SER A 350 4.47 26.82 19.10
CA SER A 350 3.42 27.78 19.46
C SER A 350 2.02 27.17 19.60
N TRP A 351 1.82 25.93 19.14
CA TRP A 351 0.56 25.20 19.24
C TRP A 351 0.67 24.04 20.23
N ALA A 352 -0.47 23.57 20.74
CA ALA A 352 -0.54 22.49 21.71
C ALA A 352 -0.94 21.17 21.03
N LEU A 353 -0.27 20.08 21.42
CA LEU A 353 -0.66 18.73 21.04
C LEU A 353 -1.95 18.36 21.78
N ASN A 354 -2.95 17.85 21.04
CA ASN A 354 -4.23 17.48 21.66
C ASN A 354 -4.14 16.20 22.50
N ALA A 355 -3.17 15.33 22.19
CA ALA A 355 -2.93 14.08 22.88
C ALA A 355 -1.83 14.23 23.94
N ASP A 356 -2.01 13.53 25.06
CA ASP A 356 -1.01 13.43 26.12
C ASP A 356 0.21 12.62 25.64
N VAL A 357 1.41 13.18 25.76
CA VAL A 357 2.66 12.54 25.34
C VAL A 357 2.91 11.24 26.12
N ASP A 358 2.47 11.14 27.38
CA ASP A 358 2.59 9.91 28.17
C ASP A 358 1.73 8.78 27.58
N VAL A 359 0.57 9.13 27.01
CA VAL A 359 -0.29 8.18 26.30
C VAL A 359 0.34 7.77 24.97
N LEU A 360 0.93 8.71 24.22
CA LEU A 360 1.62 8.42 22.97
C LEU A 360 2.83 7.52 23.19
N GLU A 361 3.60 7.76 24.26
CA GLU A 361 4.73 6.94 24.69
C GLU A 361 4.31 5.51 25.02
N ARG A 362 3.27 5.35 25.85
CA ARG A 362 2.70 4.02 26.15
C ARG A 362 2.23 3.28 24.89
N LEU A 363 1.76 4.02 23.90
CA LEU A 363 1.25 3.45 22.65
C LEU A 363 2.33 3.26 21.57
N ASN A 364 3.55 3.75 21.75
CA ASN A 364 4.60 3.81 20.72
C ASN A 364 4.20 4.64 19.48
N ILE A 365 3.39 5.68 19.66
CA ILE A 365 3.00 6.58 18.57
C ILE A 365 4.09 7.64 18.37
N LEU A 366 4.53 7.82 17.13
CA LEU A 366 5.49 8.83 16.71
C LEU A 366 4.78 10.15 16.37
N VAL A 367 5.46 11.27 16.62
CA VAL A 367 4.96 12.63 16.38
C VAL A 367 5.97 13.40 15.55
N ASP A 368 5.55 13.84 14.37
CA ASP A 368 6.25 14.89 13.63
C ASP A 368 5.36 16.12 13.49
N PHE A 369 5.97 17.28 13.26
CA PHE A 369 5.22 18.52 13.19
C PHE A 369 5.95 19.63 12.46
N ASP A 370 5.17 20.60 12.01
CA ASP A 370 5.64 21.84 11.41
C ASP A 370 4.98 23.06 12.09
N GLU A 371 5.16 24.24 11.49
CA GLU A 371 4.58 25.49 11.99
C GLU A 371 3.04 25.52 11.91
N ARG A 372 2.42 24.67 11.10
CA ARG A 372 0.97 24.67 10.82
C ARG A 372 0.23 23.59 11.59
N GLY A 373 0.87 22.47 11.88
CA GLY A 373 0.22 21.30 12.46
C GLY A 373 1.16 20.15 12.78
N TYR A 374 0.57 18.99 13.04
CA TYR A 374 1.30 17.78 13.43
C TYR A 374 0.73 16.52 12.79
N LEU A 375 1.58 15.50 12.78
CA LEU A 375 1.35 14.16 12.26
C LEU A 375 1.59 13.15 13.38
N LEU A 376 0.60 12.29 13.61
CA LEU A 376 0.75 11.12 14.46
C LEU A 376 0.79 9.88 13.58
N GLN A 377 1.79 9.02 13.80
CA GLN A 377 1.96 7.80 13.01
C GLN A 377 2.45 6.64 13.87
N ILE A 378 2.08 5.42 13.50
CA ILE A 378 2.62 4.20 14.10
C ILE A 378 2.63 3.08 13.08
N PHE A 379 3.65 2.22 13.14
CA PHE A 379 3.84 1.13 12.21
C PHE A 379 3.67 -0.23 12.89
N SER A 380 2.92 -1.11 12.25
CA SER A 380 2.78 -2.49 12.69
C SER A 380 4.08 -3.27 12.44
N LYS A 381 4.22 -4.43 13.08
CA LYS A 381 5.10 -5.48 12.56
C LYS A 381 4.55 -5.98 11.21
N HIS A 382 5.34 -6.79 10.50
CA HIS A 382 4.90 -7.36 9.22
C HIS A 382 3.64 -8.21 9.41
N VAL A 383 2.78 -8.20 8.39
CA VAL A 383 1.52 -8.93 8.37
C VAL A 383 1.74 -10.44 8.20
N GLY A 384 2.80 -10.82 7.48
CA GLY A 384 3.25 -12.20 7.32
C GLY A 384 4.64 -12.44 7.90
N ASP A 385 5.12 -13.68 7.80
CA ASP A 385 6.45 -14.07 8.30
C ASP A 385 7.60 -13.47 7.49
N ARG A 386 7.39 -13.28 6.17
CA ARG A 386 8.35 -12.58 5.33
C ARG A 386 8.41 -11.12 5.76
N PRO A 387 9.61 -10.51 5.86
CA PRO A 387 9.77 -9.12 6.26
C PRO A 387 9.41 -8.14 5.11
N THR A 388 8.19 -8.28 4.59
CA THR A 388 7.70 -7.57 3.41
C THR A 388 6.64 -6.57 3.84
N VAL A 389 5.35 -6.90 3.69
CA VAL A 389 4.27 -5.93 3.87
C VAL A 389 3.97 -5.69 5.36
N PHE A 390 3.86 -4.42 5.75
CA PHE A 390 3.35 -3.98 7.06
C PHE A 390 2.29 -2.88 6.88
N THR A 391 1.72 -2.40 7.98
CA THR A 391 0.68 -1.36 7.96
C THR A 391 1.10 -0.16 8.79
N GLU A 392 0.57 1.01 8.43
CA GLU A 392 0.70 2.24 9.22
C GLU A 392 -0.69 2.71 9.62
N VAL A 393 -0.81 3.27 10.83
CA VAL A 393 -1.99 4.06 11.22
C VAL A 393 -1.54 5.51 11.38
N ILE A 394 -2.24 6.42 10.72
CA ILE A 394 -1.85 7.82 10.62
C ILE A 394 -3.02 8.75 10.95
N GLN A 395 -2.73 9.82 11.69
CA GLN A 395 -3.64 10.91 11.94
C GLN A 395 -2.97 12.23 11.60
N ARG A 396 -3.63 13.01 10.74
CA ARG A 396 -3.16 14.31 10.24
C ARG A 396 -3.94 15.43 10.91
N ASN A 397 -3.25 16.35 11.57
CA ASN A 397 -3.82 17.55 12.15
C ASN A 397 -3.20 18.77 11.48
N SER A 398 -3.83 19.27 10.41
CA SER A 398 -3.32 20.38 9.58
C SER A 398 -1.90 20.14 9.03
N PHE A 399 -1.56 18.88 8.76
CA PHE A 399 -0.23 18.47 8.30
C PHE A 399 -0.33 17.60 7.04
N ASN A 400 0.28 18.06 5.96
CA ASN A 400 0.22 17.40 4.65
C ASN A 400 1.51 16.65 4.26
N GLY A 401 2.60 16.80 5.03
CA GLY A 401 3.87 16.09 4.78
C GLY A 401 3.88 14.62 5.22
N PHE A 402 5.05 13.97 5.17
CA PHE A 402 5.22 12.54 5.52
C PHE A 402 6.05 12.30 6.77
N GLY A 403 6.48 13.37 7.44
CA GLY A 403 7.17 13.27 8.71
C GLY A 403 8.65 12.91 8.59
N ALA A 404 9.44 13.71 7.86
CA ALA A 404 10.92 13.57 7.75
C ALA A 404 11.60 13.25 9.09
N GLY A 405 11.19 13.95 10.15
CA GLY A 405 11.79 13.81 11.48
C GLY A 405 11.53 12.46 12.13
N ASN A 406 10.44 11.77 11.76
CA ASN A 406 10.11 10.45 12.28
C ASN A 406 10.87 9.32 11.59
N PHE A 407 11.33 9.50 10.35
CA PHE A 407 11.96 8.41 9.59
C PHE A 407 13.19 7.86 10.29
N LYS A 408 14.04 8.70 10.88
CA LYS A 408 15.22 8.22 11.62
C LYS A 408 14.82 7.26 12.75
N SER A 409 13.86 7.66 13.58
CA SER A 409 13.37 6.82 14.69
C SER A 409 12.66 5.56 14.21
N LEU A 410 11.99 5.63 13.06
CA LEU A 410 11.39 4.48 12.40
C LEU A 410 12.45 3.49 11.91
N PHE A 411 13.51 3.98 11.27
CA PHE A 411 14.63 3.16 10.83
C PHE A 411 15.27 2.40 11.98
N GLU A 412 15.62 3.11 13.05
CA GLU A 412 16.20 2.50 14.25
C GLU A 412 15.24 1.46 14.87
N ALA A 413 13.93 1.68 14.83
CA ALA A 413 12.94 0.71 15.30
C ALA A 413 12.91 -0.56 14.43
N PHE A 414 12.93 -0.42 13.10
CA PHE A 414 13.02 -1.56 12.20
C PHE A 414 14.38 -2.28 12.29
N GLU A 415 15.49 -1.56 12.40
CA GLU A 415 16.84 -2.12 12.59
C GLU A 415 16.92 -2.98 13.87
N ARG A 416 16.23 -2.59 14.96
CA ARG A 416 16.12 -3.44 16.15
C ARG A 416 15.37 -4.75 15.87
N GLU A 417 14.25 -4.70 15.17
CA GLU A 417 13.52 -5.91 14.77
C GLU A 417 14.33 -6.79 13.80
N GLN A 418 15.15 -6.16 12.96
CA GLN A 418 16.08 -6.85 12.07
C GLN A 418 17.16 -7.61 12.86
N ALA A 419 17.78 -6.96 13.85
CA ALA A 419 18.78 -7.58 14.71
C ALA A 419 18.23 -8.82 15.44
N LEU A 420 16.97 -8.78 15.89
CA LEU A 420 16.29 -9.93 16.50
C LEU A 420 16.16 -11.14 15.56
N ARG A 421 16.18 -10.92 14.24
CA ARG A 421 16.10 -11.97 13.22
C ARG A 421 17.47 -12.47 12.78
N GLY A 422 18.56 -12.02 13.41
CA GLY A 422 19.93 -12.41 13.05
C GLY A 422 20.42 -11.79 11.75
N ASN A 423 19.73 -10.76 11.28
CA ASN A 423 20.04 -10.08 10.05
C ASN A 423 20.26 -8.61 10.46
N LEU A 424 21.43 -8.12 10.82
CA LEU A 424 21.68 -6.67 10.84
C LEU A 424 23.00 -6.40 10.13
#